data_AF-A0A832GYU6-F1
#
_entry.id   AF-A0A832GYU6-F1
#
_cell.length_a   1.000
_cell.length_b   1.000
_cell.length_c   1.000
_cell.angle_alpha   90.00
_cell.angle_beta   90.00
_cell.angle_gamma   90.00
#
_symmetry.space_group_name_H-M   'P 1'
#
loop_
_entity.id
_entity.type
_entity.pdbx_description
1 polymer ?
#
loop_
_entity_poly.entity_id
_entity_poly.type
_entity_poly.pdbx_seq_one_letter_code
_entity_poly.pdbx_strand_id
1 'polypeptide(L)'
;MDRHPLEELFRGSRKTLRVLRALLTAREPLTKYALENQAAVYEVGPLLDRLAKIGVVKVIDGKPRRYAVDPSNPLVKAVEKLMRETGYV
;
A
#
# COMPACT_ATOMS: atom_id res chain seq x y z
N MET A 1 9.32 -3.76 17.64
CA MET A 1 9.72 -4.18 16.29
C MET A 1 10.74 -3.18 15.80
N ASP A 2 11.95 -3.63 15.50
CA ASP A 2 12.96 -2.80 14.85
C ASP A 2 12.39 -2.27 13.54
N ARG A 3 12.63 -0.99 13.29
CA ARG A 3 12.13 -0.32 12.10
C ARG A 3 12.91 -0.83 10.90
N HIS A 4 12.20 -1.23 9.86
CA HIS A 4 12.84 -1.64 8.62
C HIS A 4 13.69 -0.48 8.07
N PRO A 5 14.91 -0.71 7.56
CA PRO A 5 15.79 0.36 7.05
C PRO A 5 15.11 1.27 6.02
N LEU A 6 14.22 0.70 5.20
CA LEU A 6 13.43 1.43 4.20
C LEU A 6 12.44 2.44 4.83
N GLU A 7 11.88 2.14 6.00
CA GLU A 7 11.05 3.11 6.74
C GLU A 7 11.86 4.25 7.37
N GLU A 8 13.14 4.00 7.69
CA GLU A 8 14.06 5.06 8.14
C GLU A 8 14.54 5.93 6.98
N LEU A 9 14.92 5.31 5.85
CA LEU A 9 15.31 6.01 4.63
C LEU A 9 14.20 6.95 4.13
N PHE A 10 12.95 6.49 4.17
CA PHE A 10 11.78 7.26 3.75
C PHE A 10 10.91 7.67 4.94
N ARG A 11 11.52 8.26 5.97
CA ARG A 11 10.83 8.63 7.22
C ARG A 11 9.55 9.46 7.03
N GLY A 12 9.52 10.34 6.02
CA GLY A 12 8.35 11.16 5.66
C GLY A 12 7.22 10.40 4.94
N SER A 13 7.51 9.23 4.38
CA SER A 13 6.58 8.42 3.58
C SER A 13 6.24 7.07 4.21
N ARG A 14 6.52 6.89 5.51
CA ARG A 14 6.27 5.62 6.24
C ARG A 14 4.85 5.11 6.08
N LYS A 15 3.85 5.97 6.20
CA LYS A 15 2.43 5.59 6.01
C LYS A 15 2.22 4.97 4.63
N THR A 16 2.79 5.60 3.59
CA THR A 16 2.72 5.10 2.21
C THR A 16 3.36 3.73 2.06
N LEU A 17 4.57 3.55 2.60
CA LEU A 17 5.26 2.26 2.54
C LEU A 17 4.46 1.13 3.19
N ARG A 18 3.91 1.37 4.38
CA ARG A 18 3.13 0.35 5.10
C ARG A 18 1.83 0.01 4.38
N VAL A 19 1.14 1.01 3.83
CA VAL A 19 -0.07 0.79 3.03
C VAL A 19 0.25 0.01 1.76
N LEU A 20 1.33 0.34 1.05
CA LEU A 20 1.77 -0.41 -0.12
C LEU A 20 2.17 -1.84 0.25
N ARG A 21 2.89 -2.04 1.36
CA ARG A 21 3.24 -3.38 1.86
C ARG A 21 1.97 -4.21 2.11
N ALA A 22 1.02 -3.66 2.86
CA ALA A 22 -0.24 -4.33 3.13
C ALA A 22 -0.97 -4.72 1.84
N LEU A 23 -1.09 -3.80 0.88
CA LEU A 23 -1.73 -4.05 -0.41
C LEU A 23 -0.99 -5.10 -1.27
N LEU A 24 0.35 -5.08 -1.30
CA LEU A 24 1.16 -6.02 -2.09
C LEU A 24 1.17 -7.43 -1.49
N THR A 25 1.05 -7.55 -0.17
CA THR A 25 1.00 -8.85 0.53
C THR A 25 -0.41 -9.43 0.62
N ALA A 26 -1.44 -8.65 0.30
CA ALA A 26 -2.82 -9.08 0.40
C ALA A 26 -3.18 -10.10 -0.69
N ARG A 27 -3.82 -11.21 -0.29
CA ARG A 27 -4.35 -12.20 -1.23
C ARG A 27 -5.66 -11.76 -1.90
N GLU A 28 -6.37 -10.85 -1.25
CA GLU A 28 -7.67 -10.35 -1.68
C GLU A 28 -7.74 -8.82 -1.48
N PRO A 29 -8.61 -8.12 -2.23
CA PRO A 29 -8.80 -6.69 -2.06
C PRO A 29 -9.23 -6.31 -0.64
N LEU A 30 -8.56 -5.31 -0.06
CA LEU A 30 -8.77 -4.90 1.33
C LEU A 30 -9.74 -3.74 1.45
N THR A 31 -10.53 -3.71 2.51
CA THR A 31 -11.30 -2.50 2.87
C THR A 31 -10.38 -1.44 3.46
N LYS A 32 -10.84 -0.18 3.51
CA LYS A 32 -10.10 0.91 4.19
C LYS A 32 -9.73 0.53 5.63
N TYR A 33 -10.68 -0.05 6.36
CA TYR A 33 -10.49 -0.45 7.76
C TYR A 33 -9.48 -1.60 7.90
N ALA A 34 -9.54 -2.59 7.01
CA ALA A 34 -8.56 -3.68 7.00
C ALA A 34 -7.14 -3.17 6.71
N LEU A 35 -7.00 -2.19 5.80
CA LEU A 35 -5.72 -1.54 5.50
C LEU A 35 -5.15 -0.79 6.69
N GLU A 36 -5.96 0.02 7.36
CA GLU A 36 -5.54 0.78 8.56
C GLU A 36 -5.00 -0.15 9.64
N ASN A 37 -5.70 -1.25 9.90
CA ASN A 37 -5.29 -2.26 10.88
C ASN A 37 -4.02 -3.01 10.46
N GLN A 38 -3.95 -3.54 9.24
CA GLN A 38 -2.79 -4.32 8.77
C GLN A 38 -1.52 -3.47 8.62
N ALA A 39 -1.66 -2.23 8.16
CA ALA A 39 -0.55 -1.30 8.02
C ALA A 39 -0.22 -0.56 9.33
N ALA A 40 -0.99 -0.74 10.40
CA ALA A 40 -0.86 -0.03 11.67
C ALA A 40 -0.76 1.51 11.48
N VAL A 41 -1.70 2.06 10.72
CA VAL A 41 -1.81 3.49 10.40
C VAL A 41 -3.27 3.93 10.41
N TYR A 42 -3.53 5.22 10.57
CA TYR A 42 -4.88 5.80 10.54
C TYR A 42 -5.04 6.74 9.35
N GLU A 43 -6.29 7.09 9.00
CA GLU A 43 -6.61 8.09 7.98
C GLU A 43 -5.93 7.81 6.64
N VAL A 44 -6.12 6.60 6.12
CA VAL A 44 -5.54 6.21 4.82
C VAL A 44 -6.37 6.68 3.63
N GLY A 45 -7.59 7.17 3.83
CA GLY A 45 -8.50 7.61 2.77
C GLY A 45 -7.85 8.55 1.74
N PRO A 46 -7.31 9.72 2.17
CA PRO A 46 -6.66 10.66 1.25
C PRO A 46 -5.43 10.08 0.52
N LEU A 47 -4.74 9.12 1.15
CA LEU A 47 -3.63 8.42 0.51
C LEU A 47 -4.14 7.45 -0.57
N LEU A 48 -5.19 6.67 -0.27
CA LEU A 48 -5.80 5.75 -1.23
C LEU A 48 -6.39 6.49 -2.43
N ASP A 49 -7.05 7.63 -2.21
CA ASP A 49 -7.58 8.46 -3.31
C ASP A 49 -6.45 8.97 -4.22
N ARG A 50 -5.32 9.38 -3.61
CA ARG A 50 -4.13 9.81 -4.37
C ARG A 50 -3.52 8.65 -5.17
N LEU A 51 -3.35 7.48 -4.54
CA LEU A 51 -2.81 6.29 -5.21
C LEU A 51 -3.72 5.80 -6.33
N ALA A 52 -5.03 5.89 -6.14
CA ALA A 52 -6.02 5.57 -7.17
C ALA A 52 -5.95 6.55 -8.35
N LYS A 53 -5.81 7.86 -8.08
CA LYS A 53 -5.67 8.89 -9.12
C LYS A 53 -4.45 8.68 -10.03
N ILE A 54 -3.36 8.12 -9.50
CA ILE A 54 -2.15 7.80 -10.27
C ILE A 54 -2.12 6.35 -10.78
N GLY A 55 -3.23 5.61 -10.63
CA GLY A 55 -3.37 4.24 -11.11
C GLY A 55 -2.54 3.19 -10.36
N VAL A 56 -2.02 3.50 -9.16
CA VAL A 56 -1.27 2.53 -8.33
C VAL A 56 -2.23 1.57 -7.62
N VAL A 57 -3.41 2.06 -7.25
CA VAL A 57 -4.46 1.30 -6.57
C VAL A 57 -5.73 1.29 -7.41
N LYS A 58 -6.35 0.13 -7.58
CA LYS A 58 -7.71 -0.01 -8.09
C LYS A 58 -8.70 0.09 -6.95
N VAL A 59 -9.73 0.91 -7.15
CA VAL A 59 -10.92 0.95 -6.29
C VAL A 59 -11.94 -0.03 -6.86
N ILE A 60 -12.35 -0.98 -6.05
CA ILE A 60 -13.40 -1.94 -6.39
C ILE A 60 -14.67 -1.46 -5.67
N ASP A 61 -15.65 -1.06 -6.48
CA ASP A 61 -16.91 -0.55 -5.98
C ASP A 61 -17.69 -1.61 -5.19
N GLY A 62 -18.31 -1.15 -4.10
CA GLY A 62 -19.00 -2.01 -3.13
C GLY A 62 -19.30 -1.25 -1.84
N LYS A 63 -20.09 -1.88 -0.96
CA LYS A 63 -20.37 -1.39 0.39
C LYS A 63 -19.86 -2.42 1.40
N PRO A 64 -18.65 -2.26 1.97
CA PRO A 64 -17.69 -1.17 1.79
C PRO A 64 -16.84 -1.28 0.51
N ARG A 65 -16.26 -0.15 0.06
CA ARG A 65 -15.25 -0.13 -1.02
C ARG A 65 -14.02 -0.97 -0.65
N ARG A 66 -13.43 -1.61 -1.65
CA ARG A 66 -12.18 -2.38 -1.51
C ARG A 66 -11.09 -1.82 -2.41
N TYR A 67 -9.84 -2.12 -2.06
CA TYR A 67 -8.65 -1.58 -2.69
C TYR A 67 -7.65 -2.72 -2.95
N ALA A 68 -7.04 -2.71 -4.14
CA ALA A 68 -5.97 -3.62 -4.52
C ALA A 68 -4.94 -2.86 -5.36
N VAL A 69 -3.69 -3.33 -5.41
CA VAL A 69 -2.72 -2.77 -6.35
C VAL A 69 -3.13 -3.02 -7.80
N ASP A 70 -2.73 -2.14 -8.72
CA ASP A 70 -2.87 -2.38 -10.16
C ASP A 70 -1.61 -3.06 -10.72
N PRO A 71 -1.62 -4.38 -10.97
CA PRO A 71 -0.46 -5.08 -11.52
C PRO A 71 -0.13 -4.67 -12.97
N SER A 72 -1.04 -3.98 -13.67
CA SER A 72 -0.78 -3.48 -15.02
C SER A 72 0.06 -2.20 -15.02
N ASN A 73 0.15 -1.49 -13.89
CA ASN A 73 0.90 -0.26 -13.78
C ASN A 73 2.41 -0.53 -13.63
N PRO A 74 3.28 -0.04 -14.54
CA PRO A 74 4.73 -0.26 -14.46
C PRO A 74 5.36 0.24 -13.15
N LEU A 75 4.82 1.32 -12.57
CA LEU A 75 5.28 1.85 -11.30
C LEU A 75 5.05 0.86 -10.15
N VAL A 76 3.90 0.18 -10.14
CA VAL A 76 3.59 -0.85 -9.14
C VAL A 76 4.60 -1.99 -9.22
N LYS A 77 4.94 -2.45 -10.43
CA LYS A 77 5.94 -3.51 -10.64
C LYS A 77 7.32 -3.10 -10.13
N ALA A 78 7.74 -1.86 -10.42
CA ALA A 78 9.03 -1.34 -9.97
C ALA A 78 9.09 -1.21 -8.44
N VAL A 79 8.01 -0.72 -7.82
CA VAL A 79 7.90 -0.59 -6.37
C VAL A 79 7.87 -1.96 -5.69
N GLU A 80 7.09 -2.91 -6.22
CA GLU A 80 7.04 -4.28 -5.71
C GLU A 80 8.43 -4.93 -5.76
N LYS A 81 9.13 -4.81 -6.90
CA LYS A 81 10.50 -5.31 -7.05
C LYS A 81 11.43 -4.72 -6.01
N LEU A 82 11.43 -3.39 -5.85
CA LEU A 82 12.25 -2.70 -4.84
C LEU A 82 11.93 -3.18 -3.41
N MET A 83 10.65 -3.33 -3.07
CA MET A 83 10.24 -3.78 -1.74
C MET A 83 10.64 -5.25 -1.48
N ARG A 84 10.57 -6.11 -2.50
CA ARG A 84 11.04 -7.50 -2.41
C ARG A 84 12.56 -7.60 -2.28
N GLU A 85 13.31 -6.90 -3.13
CA GLU A 85 14.79 -6.93 -3.13
C GLU A 85 15.39 -6.36 -1.84
N THR A 86 14.64 -5.51 -1.14
CA THR A 86 15.05 -4.94 0.15
C THR A 86 14.55 -5.73 1.36
N GLY A 87 13.82 -6.84 1.16
CA GLY A 87 13.26 -7.65 2.24
C GLY A 87 12.08 -7.03 2.97
N TYR A 88 11.45 -5.99 2.40
CA TYR A 88 10.32 -5.31 3.00
C TYR A 88 8.97 -5.98 2.72
N VAL A 89 8.87 -6.73 1.62
CA VAL A 89 7.74 -7.60 1.21
C VAL A 89 8.25 -9.01 0.94
#